data_AF-A0AAN8HXU6-F1
#
_entry.id   AF-A0AAN8HXU6-F1
#
_cell.length_a   1.000
_cell.length_b   1.000
_cell.length_c   1.000
_cell.angle_alpha   90.00
_cell.angle_beta   90.00
_cell.angle_gamma   90.00
#
_symmetry.space_group_name_H-M   'P 1'
#
loop_
_entity.id
_entity.type
_entity.pdbx_description
1 polymer ?
#
loop_
_entity_poly.entity_id
_entity_poly.type
_entity_poly.pdbx_seq_one_letter_code
_entity_poly.pdbx_strand_id
1 'polypeptide(L)'
;MQRWGGGGGAAQLVAAVPTGSGLGTSSILAGALLSAVYSCTGQTFDRNSLIHAVLHLEQTLTTGGGWQDQVGGLIGGLKVGRSLSFLPLKVEVQRISPPEEFLVSLQQRLLLVYTGRRAWPGTCCRTWCAAGTVASPQWCRTFSSWWRTQRNVLEPALKALSRGWGGCLSRSWQQKKRMSPGCEPSSVRKMMEALEPLVLGQSLVGAASSAC
;
A
#
# COMPACT_ATOMS: atom_id res chain seq x y z
N MET A 1 27.12 -25.56 16.23
CA MET A 1 25.85 -25.22 16.90
C MET A 1 26.16 -24.35 18.10
N GLN A 2 26.02 -23.02 18.00
CA GLN A 2 26.08 -22.15 19.18
C GLN A 2 24.81 -22.36 20.01
N ARG A 3 24.99 -22.93 21.20
CA ARG A 3 23.97 -23.01 22.24
C ARG A 3 23.68 -21.60 22.72
N TRP A 4 22.44 -21.15 22.55
CA TRP A 4 21.93 -19.96 23.23
C TRP A 4 21.86 -20.28 24.72
N GLY A 5 22.72 -19.64 25.51
CA GLY A 5 22.52 -19.55 26.96
C GLY A 5 21.19 -18.84 27.20
N GLY A 6 20.40 -19.33 28.16
CA GLY A 6 19.03 -18.88 28.44
C GLY A 6 18.91 -17.43 28.88
N GLY A 7 19.06 -16.48 27.96
CA GLY A 7 18.66 -15.09 28.10
C GLY A 7 17.38 -14.86 27.30
N GLY A 8 16.25 -14.66 27.98
CA GLY A 8 15.02 -14.25 27.32
C GLY A 8 15.22 -12.90 26.64
N GLY A 9 15.13 -12.86 25.30
CA GLY A 9 15.14 -11.62 24.56
C GLY A 9 13.78 -10.93 24.66
N ALA A 10 13.76 -9.67 25.06
CA ALA A 10 12.57 -8.83 24.99
C ALA A 10 12.67 -7.91 23.76
N ALA A 11 11.62 -7.87 22.94
CA ALA A 11 11.51 -6.94 21.82
C ALA A 11 10.36 -5.96 22.09
N GLN A 12 10.63 -4.67 21.93
CA GLN A 12 9.62 -3.62 22.00
C GLN A 12 9.49 -2.96 20.62
N LEU A 13 8.26 -2.89 20.12
CA LEU A 13 7.94 -2.25 18.84
C LEU A 13 7.09 -1.02 19.12
N VAL A 14 7.47 0.11 18.51
CA VAL A 14 6.74 1.38 18.62
C VAL A 14 6.43 1.88 17.21
N ALA A 15 5.18 2.29 16.98
CA ALA A 15 4.76 2.94 15.75
C ALA A 15 4.17 4.31 16.05
N ALA A 16 4.56 5.31 15.25
CA ALA A 16 4.04 6.67 15.37
C ALA A 16 2.60 6.82 14.84
N VAL A 17 2.08 5.81 14.14
CA VAL A 17 0.76 5.82 13.52
C VAL A 17 -0.07 4.67 14.08
N PRO A 18 -1.34 4.89 14.44
CA PRO A 18 -2.20 3.83 14.97
C PRO A 18 -2.50 2.75 13.93
N THR A 19 -2.73 1.53 14.42
CA THR A 19 -3.21 0.40 13.60
C THR A 19 -4.53 0.75 12.92
N GLY A 20 -4.67 0.35 11.65
CA GLY A 20 -5.86 0.65 10.84
C GLY A 20 -5.81 2.02 10.15
N SER A 21 -4.67 2.71 10.16
CA SER A 21 -4.47 3.97 9.41
C SER A 21 -4.56 3.82 7.89
N GLY A 22 -4.30 2.61 7.37
CA GLY A 22 -4.16 2.37 5.92
C GLY A 22 -2.76 2.62 5.38
N LEU A 23 -1.79 2.93 6.23
CA LEU A 23 -0.38 3.19 5.84
C LEU A 23 0.51 1.94 5.91
N GLY A 24 -0.08 0.74 5.97
CA GLY A 24 0.68 -0.52 6.00
C GLY A 24 1.47 -0.78 7.28
N THR A 25 1.12 -0.12 8.40
CA THR A 25 1.90 -0.15 9.66
C THR A 25 2.21 -1.56 10.15
N SER A 26 1.27 -2.51 10.03
CA SER A 26 1.49 -3.91 10.44
C SER A 26 2.62 -4.58 9.68
N SER A 27 2.62 -4.48 8.35
CA SER A 27 3.64 -5.09 7.48
C SER A 27 5.00 -4.44 7.67
N ILE A 28 5.01 -3.13 7.92
CA ILE A 28 6.25 -2.38 8.20
C ILE A 28 6.85 -2.81 9.54
N LEU A 29 6.02 -2.94 10.59
CA LEU A 29 6.47 -3.42 11.90
C LEU A 29 6.96 -4.87 11.83
N ALA A 30 6.28 -5.74 11.09
CA ALA A 30 6.72 -7.12 10.86
C ALA A 30 8.10 -7.15 10.19
N GLY A 31 8.32 -6.33 9.17
CA GLY A 31 9.63 -6.22 8.51
C GLY A 31 10.72 -5.66 9.43
N ALA A 32 10.39 -4.67 10.28
CA ALA A 32 11.33 -4.15 11.29
C ALA A 32 11.71 -5.21 12.32
N LEU A 33 10.73 -5.98 12.82
CA LEU A 33 10.96 -7.07 13.76
C LEU A 33 11.83 -8.18 13.15
N LEU A 34 11.51 -8.64 11.93
CA LEU A 34 12.30 -9.66 11.24
C LEU A 34 13.72 -9.18 10.98
N SER A 35 13.89 -7.91 10.57
CA SER A 35 15.21 -7.30 10.41
C SER A 35 16.02 -7.35 11.70
N ALA A 36 15.41 -6.98 12.83
CA ALA A 36 16.05 -7.03 14.14
C ALA A 36 16.44 -8.46 14.54
N VAL A 37 15.55 -9.44 14.34
CA VAL A 37 15.83 -10.85 14.62
C VAL A 37 16.98 -11.38 13.77
N TYR A 38 17.00 -11.07 12.47
CA TYR A 38 18.11 -11.48 11.59
C TYR A 38 19.43 -10.85 12.02
N SER A 39 19.46 -9.55 12.31
CA SER A 39 20.65 -8.87 12.80
C SER A 39 21.14 -9.46 14.13
N CYS A 40 20.24 -9.73 15.09
CA CYS A 40 20.59 -10.33 16.37
C CYS A 40 21.08 -11.79 16.26
N THR A 41 20.65 -12.51 15.21
CA THR A 41 21.06 -13.90 14.96
C THR A 41 22.27 -14.01 14.01
N GLY A 42 22.85 -12.87 13.60
CA GLY A 42 24.00 -12.84 12.68
C GLY A 42 23.64 -13.23 11.24
N GLN A 43 22.35 -13.27 10.90
CA GLN A 43 21.89 -13.56 9.54
C GLN A 43 21.91 -12.29 8.69
N THR A 44 22.35 -12.44 7.44
CA THR A 44 22.24 -11.39 6.43
C THR A 44 20.95 -11.55 5.64
N PHE A 45 20.39 -10.44 5.21
CA PHE A 45 19.19 -10.41 4.38
C PHE A 45 19.27 -9.23 3.41
N ASP A 46 18.60 -9.38 2.27
CA ASP A 46 18.35 -8.29 1.35
C ASP A 46 16.89 -7.83 1.47
N ARG A 47 16.55 -6.71 0.83
CA ARG A 47 15.20 -6.15 0.98
C ARG A 47 14.13 -7.02 0.31
N ASN A 48 14.45 -7.71 -0.79
CA ASN A 48 13.49 -8.59 -1.45
C ASN A 48 13.22 -9.83 -0.61
N SER A 49 14.28 -10.48 -0.08
CA SER A 49 14.09 -11.61 0.85
C SER A 49 13.29 -11.21 2.08
N LEU A 50 13.53 -10.01 2.63
CA LEU A 50 12.72 -9.49 3.74
C LEU A 50 11.24 -9.25 3.37
N ILE A 51 10.95 -8.69 2.19
CA ILE A 51 9.57 -8.53 1.69
C ILE A 51 8.86 -9.89 1.63
N HIS A 52 9.52 -10.90 1.06
CA HIS A 52 8.96 -12.24 0.94
C HIS A 52 8.82 -12.94 2.31
N ALA A 53 9.72 -12.71 3.25
CA ALA A 53 9.62 -13.22 4.61
C ALA A 53 8.41 -12.63 5.36
N VAL A 54 8.16 -11.32 5.23
CA VAL A 54 6.97 -10.67 5.79
C VAL A 54 5.69 -11.21 5.16
N LEU A 55 5.68 -11.37 3.83
CA LEU A 55 4.53 -11.96 3.12
C LEU A 55 4.21 -13.37 3.61
N HIS A 56 5.25 -14.20 3.78
CA HIS A 56 5.09 -15.54 4.31
C HIS A 56 4.52 -15.51 5.74
N LEU A 57 5.09 -14.66 6.60
CA LEU A 57 4.63 -14.49 7.98
C LEU A 57 3.14 -14.08 8.05
N GLU A 58 2.71 -13.10 7.26
CA GLU A 58 1.32 -12.64 7.24
C GLU A 58 0.33 -13.69 6.71
N GLN A 59 0.77 -14.53 5.76
CA GLN A 59 -0.02 -15.67 5.30
C GLN A 59 -0.16 -16.72 6.41
N THR A 60 0.92 -17.04 7.12
CA THR A 60 0.90 -17.97 8.26
C THR A 60 0.02 -17.46 9.40
N LEU A 61 0.03 -16.14 9.65
CA LEU A 61 -0.83 -15.49 10.66
C LEU A 61 -2.27 -15.31 10.20
N THR A 62 -2.65 -15.75 8.98
CA THR A 62 -3.98 -15.62 8.39
C THR A 62 -4.49 -14.17 8.23
N THR A 63 -3.62 -13.18 8.45
CA THR A 63 -3.94 -11.77 8.22
C THR A 63 -3.97 -11.48 6.72
N GLY A 64 -3.14 -12.18 5.95
CA GLY A 64 -3.10 -12.15 4.48
C GLY A 64 -3.01 -10.73 3.91
N GLY A 65 -3.20 -10.60 2.59
CA GLY A 65 -3.26 -9.30 1.93
C GLY A 65 -2.44 -9.20 0.65
N GLY A 66 -2.21 -7.96 0.23
CA GLY A 66 -1.32 -7.65 -0.88
C GLY A 66 0.13 -7.53 -0.43
N TRP A 67 1.03 -7.25 -1.39
CA TRP A 67 2.47 -7.06 -1.14
C TRP A 67 2.91 -5.59 -1.16
N GLN A 68 1.97 -4.66 -1.37
CA GLN A 68 2.29 -3.25 -1.55
C GLN A 68 2.83 -2.57 -0.28
N ASP A 69 2.44 -3.02 0.91
CA ASP A 69 2.78 -2.35 2.17
C ASP A 69 4.23 -2.64 2.55
N GLN A 70 4.68 -3.88 2.33
CA GLN A 70 6.07 -4.32 2.48
C GLN A 70 6.98 -3.55 1.52
N VAL A 71 6.61 -3.50 0.23
CA VAL A 71 7.35 -2.71 -0.78
C VAL A 71 7.37 -1.23 -0.41
N GLY A 72 6.23 -0.70 0.03
CA GLY A 72 6.03 0.67 0.44
C GLY A 72 6.99 1.11 1.55
N GLY A 73 7.01 0.36 2.66
CA GLY A 73 7.78 0.73 3.84
C GLY A 73 9.24 0.30 3.82
N LEU A 74 9.57 -0.89 3.28
CA LEU A 74 10.93 -1.44 3.38
C LEU A 74 11.89 -0.86 2.33
N ILE A 75 11.38 -0.42 1.17
CA ILE A 75 12.22 0.11 0.09
C ILE A 75 12.48 1.62 0.23
N GLY A 76 11.54 2.38 0.80
CA GLY A 76 11.61 3.85 0.86
C GLY A 76 11.49 4.52 -0.53
N GLY A 77 11.42 5.85 -0.55
CA GLY A 77 11.32 6.65 -1.78
C GLY A 77 10.07 6.43 -2.64
N LEU A 78 10.08 6.99 -3.85
CA LEU A 78 9.09 6.74 -4.90
C LEU A 78 9.47 5.47 -5.67
N LYS A 79 8.51 4.56 -5.89
CA LYS A 79 8.76 3.30 -6.59
C LYS A 79 7.52 2.76 -7.30
N VAL A 80 7.78 1.84 -8.23
CA VAL A 80 6.79 0.98 -8.85
C VAL A 80 7.09 -0.45 -8.46
N GLY A 81 6.17 -1.08 -7.74
CA GLY A 81 6.19 -2.53 -7.58
C GLY A 81 5.45 -3.21 -8.73
N ARG A 82 5.92 -4.38 -9.15
CA ARG A 82 5.26 -5.25 -10.11
C ARG A 82 5.36 -6.69 -9.63
N SER A 83 4.37 -7.51 -10.00
CA SER A 83 4.45 -8.95 -9.86
C SER A 83 4.08 -9.61 -11.18
N LEU A 84 4.76 -10.70 -11.50
CA LEU A 84 4.41 -11.54 -12.65
C LEU A 84 3.21 -12.41 -12.28
N SER A 85 2.41 -12.79 -13.28
CA SER A 85 1.19 -13.60 -13.10
C SER A 85 1.50 -15.10 -13.02
N PHE A 86 2.46 -15.50 -12.18
CA PHE A 86 2.78 -16.90 -11.90
C PHE A 86 3.21 -17.10 -10.44
N LEU A 87 3.21 -18.36 -10.00
CA LEU A 87 3.72 -18.79 -8.71
C LEU A 87 5.07 -19.51 -8.86
N PRO A 88 6.00 -19.38 -7.91
CA PRO A 88 5.90 -18.58 -6.68
C PRO A 88 5.87 -17.07 -6.97
N LEU A 89 5.11 -16.31 -6.17
CA LEU A 89 4.97 -14.87 -6.33
C LEU A 89 6.37 -14.23 -6.31
N LYS A 90 6.70 -13.50 -7.37
CA LYS A 90 7.93 -12.71 -7.46
C LYS A 90 7.57 -11.22 -7.52
N VAL A 91 8.07 -10.46 -6.55
CA VAL A 91 7.87 -9.01 -6.49
C VAL A 91 9.11 -8.31 -7.04
N GLU A 92 8.93 -7.47 -8.04
CA GLU A 92 9.97 -6.65 -8.63
C GLU A 92 9.73 -5.18 -8.31
N VAL A 93 10.74 -4.49 -7.81
CA VAL A 93 10.63 -3.09 -7.40
C VAL A 93 11.55 -2.23 -8.24
N GLN A 94 10.97 -1.28 -8.97
CA GLN A 94 11.69 -0.25 -9.70
C GLN A 94 11.62 1.06 -8.90
N ARG A 95 12.76 1.54 -8.41
CA ARG A 95 12.84 2.89 -7.81
C ARG A 95 12.72 3.95 -8.88
N ILE A 96 11.97 5.00 -8.59
CA ILE A 96 11.87 6.18 -9.44
C ILE A 96 12.65 7.31 -8.77
N SER A 97 13.48 7.98 -9.55
CA SER A 97 14.14 9.22 -9.14
C SER A 97 13.45 10.39 -9.84
N PRO A 98 12.38 10.96 -9.25
CA PRO A 98 11.69 12.09 -9.84
C PRO A 98 12.56 13.35 -9.79
N PRO A 99 12.34 14.34 -10.68
CA PRO A 99 12.96 15.66 -10.55
C PRO A 99 12.62 16.31 -9.21
N GLU A 100 13.54 17.10 -8.66
CA GLU A 100 13.32 17.80 -7.39
C GLU A 100 12.11 18.75 -7.45
N GLU A 101 11.93 19.45 -8.57
CA GLU A 101 10.79 20.32 -8.82
C GLU A 101 9.45 19.58 -8.71
N PHE A 102 9.40 18.30 -9.14
CA PHE A 102 8.22 17.46 -8.97
C PHE A 102 7.94 17.19 -7.50
N LEU A 103 8.97 16.85 -6.71
CA LEU A 103 8.81 16.57 -5.28
C LEU A 103 8.33 17.81 -4.52
N VAL A 104 8.94 18.97 -4.78
CA VAL A 104 8.54 20.25 -4.17
C VAL A 104 7.09 20.58 -4.53
N SER A 105 6.74 20.47 -5.82
CA SER A 105 5.37 20.75 -6.30
C SER A 105 4.34 19.79 -5.69
N LEU A 106 4.70 18.51 -5.53
CA LEU A 106 3.84 17.51 -4.91
C LEU A 106 3.63 17.84 -3.43
N GLN A 107 4.70 18.12 -2.69
CA GLN A 107 4.64 18.43 -1.26
C GLN A 107 3.81 19.68 -0.97
N GLN A 108 3.88 20.70 -1.82
CA GLN A 108 3.08 21.93 -1.67
C GLN A 108 1.58 21.74 -1.96
N ARG A 109 1.20 20.69 -2.69
CA ARG A 109 -0.18 20.49 -3.20
C ARG A 109 -0.85 19.22 -2.67
N LEU A 110 -0.12 18.34 -2.01
CA LEU A 110 -0.63 17.09 -1.45
C LEU A 110 -1.09 17.31 -0.01
N LEU A 111 -2.36 17.03 0.25
CA LEU A 111 -2.93 17.02 1.58
C LEU A 111 -3.22 15.58 2.01
N LEU A 112 -2.73 15.19 3.19
CA LEU A 112 -3.06 13.92 3.84
C LEU A 112 -4.01 14.20 5.00
N VAL A 113 -5.20 13.60 4.98
CA VAL A 113 -6.23 13.81 6.01
C VAL A 113 -6.46 12.52 6.78
N TYR A 114 -6.18 12.54 8.08
CA TYR A 114 -6.54 11.44 8.96
C TYR A 114 -7.98 11.59 9.44
N THR A 115 -8.86 10.67 9.02
CA THR A 115 -10.30 10.71 9.31
C THR A 115 -10.65 10.13 10.68
N GLY A 116 -9.68 9.62 11.45
CA GLY A 116 -9.91 9.00 12.76
C GLY A 116 -10.64 7.65 12.71
N ARG A 117 -11.11 7.22 11.54
CA ARG A 117 -11.81 5.94 11.39
C ARG A 117 -10.84 4.78 11.28
N ARG A 118 -11.04 3.79 12.15
CA ARG A 118 -10.38 2.49 12.06
C ARG A 118 -11.38 1.51 11.49
N ALA A 119 -11.22 1.11 10.23
CA ALA A 119 -11.91 -0.06 9.70
C ALA A 119 -10.95 -1.25 9.65
N TRP A 120 -11.51 -2.45 9.74
CA TRP A 120 -10.73 -3.67 9.56
C TRP A 120 -10.44 -3.87 8.06
N PRO A 121 -9.17 -3.75 7.60
CA PRO A 121 -8.85 -3.71 6.16
C PRO A 121 -9.19 -4.99 5.41
N GLY A 122 -9.21 -6.12 6.11
CA GLY A 122 -9.34 -7.42 5.47
C GLY A 122 -10.70 -7.67 4.83
N THR A 123 -11.77 -6.91 5.16
CA THR A 123 -13.09 -7.11 4.51
C THR A 123 -12.99 -6.69 3.06
N CYS A 124 -12.37 -5.55 2.78
CA CYS A 124 -12.19 -5.06 1.42
C CYS A 124 -11.22 -5.94 0.62
N CYS A 125 -10.15 -6.44 1.26
CA CYS A 125 -9.24 -7.40 0.64
C CYS A 125 -9.95 -8.71 0.29
N ARG A 126 -10.78 -9.27 1.18
CA ARG A 126 -11.56 -10.48 0.92
C ARG A 126 -12.56 -10.29 -0.22
N THR A 127 -13.30 -9.19 -0.23
CA THR A 127 -14.23 -8.85 -1.33
C THR A 127 -13.49 -8.73 -2.65
N TRP A 128 -12.32 -8.09 -2.64
CA TRP A 128 -11.49 -7.96 -3.84
C TRP A 128 -10.96 -9.31 -4.34
N CYS A 129 -10.43 -10.15 -3.45
CA CYS A 129 -9.98 -11.51 -3.79
C CYS A 129 -11.13 -12.35 -4.36
N ALA A 130 -12.28 -12.37 -3.69
CA ALA A 130 -13.45 -13.12 -4.15
C ALA A 130 -13.93 -12.65 -5.54
N ALA A 131 -14.01 -11.33 -5.77
CA ALA A 131 -14.36 -10.78 -7.07
C ALA A 131 -13.34 -11.12 -8.16
N GLY A 132 -12.05 -11.14 -7.80
CA GLY A 132 -10.95 -11.55 -8.68
C GLY A 132 -10.98 -13.04 -9.03
N THR A 133 -11.39 -13.91 -8.09
CA THR A 133 -11.57 -15.35 -8.36
C THR A 133 -12.71 -15.60 -9.34
N VAL A 134 -13.82 -14.87 -9.21
CA VAL A 134 -14.94 -14.97 -10.16
C VAL A 134 -14.58 -14.38 -11.53
N ALA A 135 -13.72 -13.35 -11.55
CA ALA A 135 -13.16 -12.74 -12.76
C ALA A 135 -14.22 -12.34 -13.81
N SER A 136 -15.34 -11.74 -13.37
CA SER A 136 -16.41 -11.32 -14.30
C SER A 136 -15.86 -10.41 -15.40
N PRO A 137 -16.43 -10.42 -16.63
CA PRO A 137 -15.95 -9.58 -17.72
C PRO A 137 -15.90 -8.08 -17.36
N GLN A 138 -16.85 -7.60 -16.55
CA GLN A 138 -16.87 -6.22 -16.05
C GLN A 138 -15.72 -5.95 -15.08
N TRP A 139 -15.45 -6.88 -14.16
CA TRP A 139 -14.33 -6.77 -13.22
C TRP A 139 -12.99 -6.75 -13.96
N CYS A 140 -12.77 -7.68 -14.90
CA CYS A 140 -11.56 -7.75 -15.73
C CYS A 140 -11.32 -6.49 -16.55
N ARG A 141 -12.38 -5.92 -17.17
CA ARG A 141 -12.30 -4.61 -17.85
C ARG A 141 -11.93 -3.48 -16.89
N THR A 142 -12.54 -3.46 -15.70
CA THR A 142 -12.28 -2.43 -14.68
C THR A 142 -10.84 -2.52 -14.16
N PHE A 143 -10.36 -3.73 -13.86
CA PHE A 143 -9.00 -4.00 -13.42
C PHE A 143 -7.97 -3.59 -14.49
N SER A 144 -8.21 -3.95 -15.76
CA SER A 144 -7.35 -3.56 -16.88
C SER A 144 -7.28 -2.04 -17.07
N SER A 145 -8.43 -1.36 -16.94
CA SER A 145 -8.52 0.12 -16.98
C SER A 145 -7.79 0.77 -15.79
N TRP A 146 -7.94 0.19 -14.60
CA TRP A 146 -7.27 0.64 -13.39
C TRP A 146 -5.75 0.56 -13.51
N TRP A 147 -5.24 -0.54 -14.06
CA TRP A 147 -3.81 -0.72 -14.28
C TRP A 147 -3.22 0.30 -15.27
N ARG A 148 -3.95 0.60 -16.36
CA ARG A 148 -3.58 1.72 -17.27
C ARG A 148 -3.61 3.07 -16.56
N THR A 149 -4.57 3.28 -15.66
CA THR A 149 -4.68 4.51 -14.87
C THR A 149 -3.48 4.67 -13.93
N GLN A 150 -3.01 3.59 -13.30
CA GLN A 150 -1.78 3.62 -12.48
C GLN A 150 -0.56 4.06 -13.31
N ARG A 151 -0.41 3.56 -14.53
CA ARG A 151 0.66 4.02 -15.43
C ARG A 151 0.58 5.51 -15.74
N ASN A 152 -0.63 6.02 -15.96
CA ASN A 152 -0.85 7.45 -16.21
C ASN A 152 -0.62 8.34 -14.97
N VAL A 153 -0.65 7.78 -13.75
CA VAL A 153 -0.23 8.46 -12.51
C VAL A 153 1.30 8.55 -12.42
N LEU A 154 2.00 7.54 -12.96
CA LEU A 154 3.46 7.45 -12.91
C LEU A 154 4.16 8.33 -13.95
N GLU A 155 3.61 8.45 -15.17
CA GLU A 155 4.18 9.27 -16.25
C GLU A 155 4.49 10.73 -15.83
N PRO A 156 3.57 11.47 -15.16
CA PRO A 156 3.86 12.81 -14.64
C PRO A 156 4.98 12.83 -13.59
N ALA A 157 5.10 11.77 -12.78
CA ALA A 157 6.15 11.68 -11.77
C ALA A 157 7.56 11.56 -12.36
N LEU A 158 7.68 11.24 -13.66
CA LEU A 158 8.95 11.20 -14.37
C LEU A 158 9.31 12.54 -15.05
N LYS A 159 8.38 13.51 -15.10
CA LYS A 159 8.57 14.78 -15.82
C LYS A 159 8.22 16.00 -14.97
N ALA A 160 6.93 16.24 -14.74
CA ALA A 160 6.43 17.36 -13.95
C ALA A 160 4.98 17.08 -13.51
N LEU A 161 4.58 17.64 -12.37
CA LEU A 161 3.23 17.46 -11.83
C LEU A 161 2.22 18.21 -12.70
N SER A 162 1.42 17.48 -13.47
CA SER A 162 0.42 18.07 -14.36
C SER A 162 -0.92 18.26 -13.66
N ARG A 163 -1.73 19.22 -14.13
CA ARG A 163 -3.13 19.41 -13.66
C ARG A 163 -3.98 18.14 -13.82
N GLY A 164 -3.66 17.30 -14.81
CA GLY A 164 -4.36 16.03 -15.07
C GLY A 164 -4.08 14.92 -14.05
N TRP A 165 -3.06 15.09 -13.20
CA TRP A 165 -2.65 14.09 -12.21
C TRP A 165 -3.75 13.85 -11.16
N GLY A 166 -4.39 14.92 -10.67
CA GLY A 166 -5.53 14.80 -9.75
C GLY A 166 -6.70 14.01 -10.35
N GLY A 167 -7.03 14.26 -11.61
CA GLY A 167 -8.03 13.48 -12.34
C GLY A 167 -7.68 11.98 -12.43
N CYS A 168 -6.39 11.62 -12.54
CA CYS A 168 -5.96 10.23 -12.48
C CYS A 168 -6.17 9.59 -11.10
N LEU A 169 -5.91 10.34 -10.02
CA LEU A 169 -6.18 9.87 -8.65
C LEU A 169 -7.68 9.61 -8.43
N SER A 170 -8.53 10.57 -8.77
CA SER A 170 -9.98 10.42 -8.63
C SER A 170 -10.52 9.27 -9.47
N ARG A 171 -10.02 9.09 -10.71
CA ARG A 171 -10.38 7.93 -11.54
C ARG A 171 -9.96 6.61 -10.90
N SER A 172 -8.74 6.55 -10.36
CA SER A 172 -8.26 5.37 -9.64
C SER A 172 -9.14 5.03 -8.45
N TRP A 173 -9.58 6.05 -7.70
CA TRP A 173 -10.49 5.87 -6.58
C TRP A 173 -11.83 5.29 -7.01
N GLN A 174 -12.45 5.86 -8.06
CA GLN A 174 -13.73 5.35 -8.58
C GLN A 174 -13.62 3.90 -9.09
N GLN A 175 -12.50 3.53 -9.70
CA GLN A 175 -12.24 2.16 -10.13
C GLN A 175 -12.08 1.21 -8.92
N LYS A 176 -11.38 1.62 -7.86
CA LYS A 176 -11.28 0.85 -6.61
C LYS A 176 -12.66 0.59 -6.02
N LYS A 177 -13.54 1.60 -5.97
CA LYS A 177 -14.92 1.45 -5.49
C LYS A 177 -15.74 0.44 -6.28
N ARG A 178 -15.56 0.38 -7.60
CA ARG A 178 -16.22 -0.60 -8.47
C ARG A 178 -15.72 -2.02 -8.24
N MET A 179 -14.43 -2.19 -7.97
CA MET A 179 -13.82 -3.51 -7.74
C MET A 179 -14.05 -4.05 -6.33
N SER A 180 -14.30 -3.17 -5.35
CA SER A 180 -14.58 -3.53 -3.97
C SER A 180 -15.71 -2.67 -3.40
N PRO A 181 -16.98 -3.07 -3.59
CA PRO A 181 -18.12 -2.39 -3.02
C PRO A 181 -18.04 -2.35 -1.48
N GLY A 182 -18.44 -1.23 -0.88
CA GLY A 182 -18.40 -1.05 0.59
C GLY A 182 -17.08 -0.50 1.14
N CYS A 183 -16.12 -0.19 0.27
CA CYS A 183 -14.81 0.31 0.67
C CYS A 183 -14.73 1.82 0.98
N GLU A 184 -15.85 2.54 0.86
CA GLU A 184 -15.97 3.97 1.15
C GLU A 184 -17.02 4.19 2.26
N PRO A 185 -16.58 4.46 3.51
CA PRO A 185 -17.50 4.78 4.59
C PRO A 185 -18.29 6.06 4.31
N SER A 186 -19.54 6.12 4.75
CA SER A 186 -20.44 7.27 4.50
C SER A 186 -19.89 8.60 5.02
N SER A 187 -19.18 8.61 6.15
CA SER A 187 -18.53 9.82 6.68
C SER A 187 -17.38 10.29 5.79
N VAL A 188 -16.60 9.36 5.23
CA VAL A 188 -15.50 9.69 4.32
C VAL A 188 -16.06 10.21 3.00
N ARG A 189 -17.13 9.58 2.48
CA ARG A 189 -17.84 10.09 1.29
C ARG A 189 -18.27 11.55 1.46
N LYS A 190 -18.97 11.88 2.55
CA LYS A 190 -19.41 13.26 2.83
C LYS A 190 -18.24 14.25 2.87
N MET A 191 -17.13 13.86 3.48
CA MET A 191 -15.92 14.68 3.51
C MET A 191 -15.33 14.88 2.12
N MET A 192 -15.19 13.80 1.34
CA MET A 192 -14.68 13.85 -0.03
C MET A 192 -15.57 14.69 -0.95
N GLU A 193 -16.89 14.59 -0.83
CA GLU A 193 -17.86 15.41 -1.56
C GLU A 193 -17.73 16.90 -1.20
N ALA A 194 -17.55 17.23 0.08
CA ALA A 194 -17.34 18.60 0.52
C ALA A 194 -16.01 19.21 0.02
N LEU A 195 -14.96 18.39 -0.12
CA LEU A 195 -13.65 18.81 -0.61
C LEU A 195 -13.53 18.82 -2.13
N GLU A 196 -14.41 18.12 -2.85
CA GLU A 196 -14.39 17.98 -4.32
C GLU A 196 -14.18 19.30 -5.08
N PRO A 197 -14.87 20.43 -4.78
CA PRO A 197 -14.66 21.68 -5.52
C PRO A 197 -13.31 22.36 -5.22
N LEU A 198 -12.61 21.95 -4.15
CA LEU A 198 -11.36 22.56 -3.69
C LEU A 198 -10.12 21.77 -4.11
N VAL A 199 -10.27 20.56 -4.62
CA VAL A 199 -9.16 19.65 -4.94
C VAL A 199 -9.14 19.27 -6.41
N LEU A 200 -7.95 19.10 -6.97
CA LEU A 200 -7.78 18.57 -8.34
C LEU A 200 -8.10 17.07 -8.42
N GLY A 201 -8.04 16.37 -7.28
CA GLY A 201 -8.44 14.98 -7.17
C GLY A 201 -8.14 14.40 -5.79
N GLN A 202 -8.72 13.23 -5.53
CA GLN A 202 -8.73 12.64 -4.19
C GLN A 202 -8.86 11.11 -4.26
N SER A 203 -8.27 10.43 -3.28
CA SER A 203 -8.35 8.97 -3.11
C SER A 203 -8.09 8.61 -1.65
N LEU A 204 -8.68 7.52 -1.18
CA LEU A 204 -8.25 6.86 0.06
C LEU A 204 -6.97 6.04 -0.16
N VAL A 205 -6.09 6.04 0.84
CA VAL A 205 -4.80 5.36 0.85
C VAL A 205 -4.95 3.92 1.35
N GLY A 206 -4.18 2.98 0.81
CA GLY A 206 -4.19 1.58 1.28
C GLY A 206 -5.40 0.76 0.81
N ALA A 207 -5.70 -0.30 1.57
CA ALA A 207 -6.92 -1.08 1.41
C ALA A 207 -8.09 -0.19 1.83
N ALA A 208 -8.88 0.21 0.85
CA ALA A 208 -10.01 1.11 1.00
C ALA A 208 -10.87 0.75 2.24
N SER A 209 -11.42 1.77 2.94
CA SER A 209 -11.91 1.81 4.34
C SER A 209 -10.89 2.21 5.41
N SER A 210 -9.66 2.48 5.01
CA SER A 210 -8.59 3.08 5.80
C SER A 210 -8.94 4.44 6.41
N ALA A 211 -8.14 4.84 7.40
CA ALA A 211 -8.27 6.12 8.07
C ALA A 211 -7.75 7.31 7.25
N CYS A 212 -6.89 7.09 6.26
CA CYS A 212 -6.19 8.11 5.48
C CYS A 212 -6.51 8.06 3.98
#